data_AF-A0A2S0U414-F1
#
_entry.id   AF-A0A2S0U414-F1
#
_cell.length_a   1.000
_cell.length_b   1.000
_cell.length_c   1.000
_cell.angle_alpha   90.00
_cell.angle_beta   90.00
_cell.angle_gamma   90.00
#
_symmetry.space_group_name_H-M   'P 1'
#
loop_
_entity.id
_entity.type
_entity.pdbx_description
1 polymer ?
#
loop_
_entity_poly.entity_id
_entity_poly.type
_entity_poly.pdbx_seq_one_letter_code
_entity_poly.pdbx_strand_id
1 'polypeptide(L)'
;MFYIITIIMIILNIIYHISGLFSVLAIIVWTINLFVSTMNLIQDGENFWYRMVQFLSISVIIYIISLNIYLYYYDIYKLAFIIPLSINKISYLDDIMDDYQNNIFFLGNVNTDIFNAADSKEISDFLMKLDSNKTYVVTFDLILDWDAYELGEPSLVLSKPILVTKESHSQLISDFILERFYSACYLYALDTLDETVLRDHSELGILVRFKEINLFWK
;
A
#
# COMPACT_ATOMS: atom_id res chain seq x y z
N MET A 1 17.30 38.78 25.28
CA MET A 1 16.20 37.83 25.57
C MET A 1 15.59 37.24 24.30
N PHE A 2 15.32 38.05 23.27
CA PHE A 2 14.74 37.58 21.98
C PHE A 2 15.58 36.50 21.27
N TYR A 3 16.91 36.68 21.17
CA TYR A 3 17.81 35.70 20.56
C TYR A 3 17.80 34.31 21.23
N ILE A 4 17.59 34.26 22.55
CA ILE A 4 17.53 32.99 23.28
C ILE A 4 16.25 32.24 22.91
N ILE A 5 15.14 32.96 22.78
CA ILE A 5 13.84 32.40 22.34
C ILE A 5 13.96 31.88 20.90
N THR A 6 14.63 32.60 20.00
CA THR A 6 14.81 32.18 18.61
C THR A 6 15.69 30.92 18.50
N ILE A 7 16.75 30.82 19.30
CA ILE A 7 17.61 29.62 19.33
C ILE A 7 16.85 28.41 19.90
N ILE A 8 16.05 28.61 20.97
CA ILE A 8 15.18 27.56 21.51
C ILE A 8 14.15 27.10 20.46
N MET A 9 13.60 28.02 19.66
CA MET A 9 12.68 27.71 18.56
C MET A 9 13.33 26.86 17.47
N ILE A 10 14.57 27.16 17.07
CA ILE A 10 15.31 26.39 16.07
C ILE A 10 15.63 24.99 16.59
N ILE A 11 16.06 24.87 17.85
CA ILE A 11 16.38 23.59 18.49
C ILE A 11 15.12 22.72 18.63
N LEU A 12 14.00 23.30 19.05
CA LEU A 12 12.73 22.59 19.14
C LEU A 12 12.23 22.10 17.76
N ASN A 13 12.46 22.87 16.70
CA ASN A 13 12.09 22.48 15.33
C ASN A 13 12.96 21.31 14.82
N ILE A 14 14.27 21.34 15.08
CA ILE A 14 15.18 20.23 14.74
C ILE A 14 14.80 18.95 15.50
N ILE A 15 14.51 19.07 16.80
CA ILE A 15 14.12 17.93 17.64
C ILE A 15 12.73 17.39 17.26
N TYR A 16 11.81 18.27 16.87
CA TYR A 16 10.47 17.92 16.38
C TYR A 16 10.51 16.98 15.18
N HIS A 17 11.42 17.22 14.24
CA HIS A 17 11.63 16.36 13.07
C HIS A 17 12.11 14.94 13.44
N ILE A 18 12.66 14.75 14.64
CA ILE A 18 13.32 13.50 15.02
C ILE A 18 12.40 12.53 15.78
N SER A 19 11.40 13.01 16.55
CA SER A 19 10.79 12.12 17.56
C SER A 19 9.26 12.00 17.58
N GLY A 20 8.47 12.81 16.86
CA GLY A 20 6.99 12.75 16.82
C GLY A 20 6.25 13.07 18.13
N LEU A 21 6.69 12.50 19.26
CA LEU A 21 6.19 12.66 20.62
C LEU A 21 6.31 14.10 21.17
N PHE A 22 7.18 14.92 20.55
CA PHE A 22 7.36 16.32 20.93
C PHE A 22 6.30 17.27 20.35
N SER A 23 5.45 16.83 19.41
CA SER A 23 4.36 17.67 18.90
C SER A 23 3.34 18.00 19.98
N VAL A 24 3.00 17.02 20.82
CA VAL A 24 2.09 17.17 21.96
C VAL A 24 2.68 18.12 23.01
N LEU A 25 3.97 17.98 23.31
CA LEU A 25 4.64 18.80 24.31
C LEU A 25 4.76 20.26 23.83
N ALA A 26 5.03 20.47 22.53
CA ALA A 26 5.00 21.79 21.92
C ALA A 26 3.59 22.41 21.98
N ILE A 27 2.54 21.66 21.66
CA ILE A 27 1.14 22.15 21.77
C ILE A 27 0.84 22.57 23.22
N ILE A 28 1.23 21.78 24.21
CA ILE A 28 1.02 22.10 25.64
C ILE A 28 1.72 23.40 26.02
N VAL A 29 3.01 23.55 25.67
CA VAL A 29 3.79 24.76 25.97
C VAL A 29 3.16 26.00 25.34
N TRP A 30 2.78 25.92 24.06
CA TRP A 30 2.16 27.04 23.36
C TRP A 30 0.76 27.37 23.87
N THR A 31 0.01 26.37 24.34
CA THR A 31 -1.28 26.58 24.99
C THR A 31 -1.12 27.30 26.34
N ILE A 32 -0.09 26.97 27.12
CA ILE A 32 0.23 27.68 28.36
C ILE A 32 0.62 29.14 28.05
N ASN A 33 1.46 29.38 27.03
CA ASN A 33 1.83 30.74 26.61
C ASN A 33 0.62 31.55 26.14
N LEU A 34 -0.30 30.92 25.41
CA LEU A 34 -1.56 31.53 25.00
C LEU A 34 -2.41 31.91 26.22
N PHE A 35 -2.51 31.02 27.21
CA PHE A 35 -3.26 31.28 28.43
C PHE A 35 -2.67 32.43 29.27
N VAL A 36 -1.36 32.40 29.51
CA VAL A 36 -0.67 33.45 30.28
C VAL A 36 -0.74 34.81 29.60
N SER A 37 -0.52 34.87 28.28
CA SER A 37 -0.65 36.13 27.54
C SER A 37 -2.08 36.68 27.57
N THR A 38 -3.08 35.81 27.52
CA THR A 38 -4.50 36.20 27.66
C THR A 38 -4.78 36.78 29.04
N MET A 39 -4.32 36.14 30.11
CA MET A 39 -4.47 36.64 31.48
C MET A 39 -3.81 38.00 31.69
N ASN A 40 -2.61 38.18 31.15
CA ASN A 40 -1.89 39.46 31.25
C ASN A 40 -2.58 40.57 30.44
N LEU A 41 -3.19 40.24 29.30
CA LEU A 41 -4.00 41.18 28.50
C LEU A 41 -5.27 41.62 29.22
N ILE A 42 -5.86 40.79 30.07
CA ILE A 42 -7.02 41.20 30.89
C ILE A 42 -6.61 42.28 31.90
N GLN A 43 -5.38 42.22 32.42
CA GLN A 43 -4.85 43.19 33.37
C GLN A 43 -4.30 44.45 32.67
N ASP A 44 -3.66 44.30 31.53
CA ASP A 44 -3.03 45.38 30.74
C ASP A 44 -3.41 45.27 29.26
N GLY A 45 -4.61 45.78 28.94
CA GLY A 45 -5.30 45.58 27.66
C GLY A 45 -4.63 46.20 26.44
N GLU A 46 -3.76 47.19 26.64
CA GLU A 46 -3.09 47.91 25.53
C GLU A 46 -1.67 47.38 25.25
N ASN A 47 -1.21 46.39 26.01
CA ASN A 47 0.14 45.89 25.87
C ASN A 47 0.33 45.12 24.54
N PHE A 48 1.02 45.77 23.60
CA PHE A 48 1.33 45.22 22.29
C PHE A 48 2.06 43.86 22.36
N TRP A 49 2.95 43.69 23.33
CA TRP A 49 3.75 42.46 23.44
C TRP A 49 2.91 41.24 23.77
N TYR A 50 1.94 41.38 24.67
CA TYR A 50 1.03 40.28 25.00
C TYR A 50 0.19 39.87 23.79
N ARG A 51 -0.29 40.84 22.99
CA ARG A 51 -1.02 40.56 21.74
C ARG A 51 -0.16 39.80 20.72
N MET A 52 1.10 40.18 20.58
CA MET A 52 2.04 39.49 19.69
C MET A 52 2.32 38.05 20.14
N VAL A 53 2.50 37.81 21.45
CA VAL A 53 2.68 36.44 21.98
C VAL A 53 1.43 35.59 21.76
N GLN A 54 0.24 36.17 21.94
CA GLN A 54 -1.04 35.51 21.72
C GLN A 54 -1.19 35.06 20.26
N PHE A 55 -0.93 35.98 19.32
CA PHE A 55 -0.95 35.69 17.88
C PHE A 55 0.04 34.59 17.51
N LEU A 56 1.29 34.71 17.96
CA LEU A 56 2.33 33.75 17.64
C LEU A 56 2.03 32.35 18.22
N SER A 57 1.44 32.29 19.42
CA SER A 57 1.00 31.02 20.03
C SER A 57 -0.09 30.34 19.20
N ILE A 58 -1.09 31.09 18.74
CA ILE A 58 -2.16 30.56 17.88
C ILE A 58 -1.58 30.06 16.55
N SER A 59 -0.71 30.84 15.90
CA SER A 59 -0.11 30.44 14.62
C SER A 59 0.70 29.16 14.74
N VAL A 60 1.49 29.00 15.81
CA VAL A 60 2.30 27.79 16.03
C VAL A 60 1.41 26.58 16.34
N ILE A 61 0.36 26.73 17.15
CA ILE A 61 -0.60 25.65 17.43
C ILE A 61 -1.27 25.18 16.13
N ILE A 62 -1.78 26.11 15.30
CA ILE A 62 -2.41 25.77 14.01
C ILE A 62 -1.41 25.06 13.10
N TYR A 63 -0.18 25.56 13.01
CA TYR A 63 0.86 24.95 12.19
C TYR A 63 1.18 23.51 12.63
N ILE A 64 1.37 23.28 13.94
CA ILE A 64 1.66 21.94 14.46
C ILE A 64 0.47 21.00 14.23
N ILE A 65 -0.77 21.45 14.47
CA ILE A 65 -1.97 20.64 14.20
C ILE A 65 -2.06 20.29 12.73
N SER A 66 -1.89 21.26 11.82
CA SER A 66 -1.93 21.04 10.38
C SER A 66 -0.86 20.04 9.93
N LEU A 67 0.34 20.15 10.49
CA LEU A 67 1.43 19.24 10.15
C LEU A 67 1.24 17.83 10.73
N ASN A 68 0.67 17.70 11.93
CA ASN A 68 0.28 16.39 12.48
C ASN A 68 -0.84 15.77 11.66
N ILE A 69 -1.85 16.53 11.22
CA ILE A 69 -2.89 16.04 10.32
C ILE A 69 -2.27 15.54 9.01
N TYR A 70 -1.35 16.30 8.43
CA TYR A 70 -0.67 15.91 7.19
C TYR A 70 0.14 14.61 7.33
N LEU A 71 0.91 14.47 8.41
CA LEU A 71 1.69 13.26 8.69
C LEU A 71 0.78 12.06 9.00
N TYR A 72 -0.25 12.25 9.83
CA TYR A 72 -1.16 11.19 10.25
C TYR A 72 -2.05 10.70 9.10
N TYR A 73 -2.47 11.62 8.22
CA TYR A 73 -3.18 11.27 6.99
C TYR A 73 -2.32 10.35 6.11
N TYR A 74 -1.03 10.64 5.96
CA TYR A 74 -0.13 9.85 5.13
C TYR A 74 0.13 8.44 5.69
N ASP A 75 0.35 8.30 7.00
CA ASP A 75 0.65 7.00 7.63
C ASP A 75 -0.59 6.12 7.84
N ILE A 76 -1.75 6.71 8.19
CA ILE A 76 -3.00 5.95 8.30
C ILE A 76 -3.50 5.48 6.94
N TYR A 77 -3.43 6.30 5.88
CA TYR A 77 -3.82 5.82 4.56
C TYR A 77 -2.96 4.66 4.09
N LYS A 78 -1.65 4.69 4.39
CA LYS A 78 -0.73 3.57 4.12
C LYS A 78 -1.16 2.31 4.88
N LEU A 79 -1.38 2.40 6.19
CA LEU A 79 -1.79 1.26 7.03
C LEU A 79 -3.20 0.73 6.69
N ALA A 80 -4.14 1.63 6.44
CA ALA A 80 -5.52 1.30 6.11
C ALA A 80 -5.68 0.71 4.70
N PHE A 81 -4.71 0.91 3.80
CA PHE A 81 -4.62 0.14 2.55
C PHE A 81 -4.01 -1.24 2.79
N ILE A 82 -2.86 -1.35 3.46
CA ILE A 82 -2.12 -2.63 3.62
C ILE A 82 -2.95 -3.75 4.27
N ILE A 83 -3.74 -3.41 5.29
CA ILE A 83 -4.47 -4.42 6.08
C ILE A 83 -5.62 -5.09 5.28
N PRO A 84 -6.51 -4.36 4.58
CA PRO A 84 -7.53 -4.99 3.74
C PRO A 84 -6.99 -5.56 2.41
N LEU A 85 -5.83 -5.10 1.91
CA LEU A 85 -5.23 -5.58 0.65
C LEU A 85 -4.90 -7.09 0.66
N SER A 86 -4.68 -7.71 1.82
CA SER A 86 -4.21 -9.10 1.92
C SER A 86 -5.25 -10.09 2.44
N ILE A 87 -6.14 -9.71 3.35
CA ILE A 87 -6.87 -10.72 4.14
C ILE A 87 -8.17 -11.20 3.49
N ASN A 88 -8.96 -10.32 2.86
CA ASN A 88 -10.35 -10.65 2.49
C ASN A 88 -10.79 -10.14 1.10
N LYS A 89 -9.89 -9.58 0.28
CA LYS A 89 -10.25 -9.07 -1.05
C LYS A 89 -9.09 -9.19 -2.05
N ILE A 90 -9.41 -9.50 -3.31
CA ILE A 90 -8.46 -9.36 -4.42
C ILE A 90 -8.25 -7.88 -4.72
N SER A 91 -7.00 -7.46 -4.71
CA SER A 91 -6.62 -6.06 -4.87
C SER A 91 -5.74 -5.89 -6.09
N TYR A 92 -6.07 -4.96 -6.98
CA TYR A 92 -5.35 -4.73 -8.21
C TYR A 92 -4.23 -3.71 -7.99
N LEU A 93 -3.12 -3.81 -8.73
CA LEU A 93 -2.09 -2.78 -8.62
C LEU A 93 -2.63 -1.40 -9.04
N ASP A 94 -3.45 -1.36 -10.08
CA ASP A 94 -4.04 -0.13 -10.62
C ASP A 94 -4.83 0.65 -9.55
N ASP A 95 -5.39 -0.03 -8.54
CA ASP A 95 -6.13 0.61 -7.45
C ASP A 95 -5.21 1.45 -6.52
N ILE A 96 -3.90 1.21 -6.55
CA ILE A 96 -2.89 1.91 -5.73
C ILE A 96 -2.02 2.84 -6.57
N MET A 97 -1.71 2.44 -7.81
CA MET A 97 -0.74 3.12 -8.65
C MET A 97 -1.33 3.37 -10.04
N ASP A 98 -2.15 4.42 -10.15
CA ASP A 98 -2.75 4.87 -11.43
C ASP A 98 -1.68 5.11 -12.52
N ASP A 99 -0.47 5.53 -12.14
CA ASP A 99 0.62 5.83 -13.08
C ASP A 99 1.34 4.58 -13.65
N TYR A 100 1.12 3.38 -13.11
CA TYR A 100 1.85 2.16 -13.50
C TYR A 100 1.07 1.21 -14.42
N GLN A 101 -0.13 1.63 -14.86
CA GLN A 101 -1.11 0.82 -15.62
C GLN A 101 -0.55 0.08 -16.86
N ASN A 102 0.61 0.47 -17.40
CA ASN A 102 1.21 -0.16 -18.58
C ASN A 102 2.63 -0.72 -18.39
N ASN A 103 3.25 -0.63 -17.21
CA ASN A 103 4.69 -0.88 -17.07
C ASN A 103 5.08 -2.22 -16.40
N ILE A 104 4.13 -3.01 -15.90
CA ILE A 104 4.45 -4.30 -15.26
C ILE A 104 4.88 -5.35 -16.29
N PHE A 105 4.40 -5.26 -17.54
CA PHE A 105 4.89 -6.11 -18.64
C PHE A 105 6.39 -5.89 -18.97
N PHE A 106 7.06 -4.91 -18.33
CA PHE A 106 8.49 -4.60 -18.52
C PHE A 106 9.35 -4.88 -17.27
N LEU A 107 8.85 -5.62 -16.28
CA LEU A 107 9.69 -6.01 -15.15
C LEU A 107 10.70 -7.09 -15.58
N GLY A 108 11.88 -6.68 -16.04
CA GLY A 108 13.01 -7.58 -16.25
C GLY A 108 13.31 -8.40 -14.97
N ASN A 109 13.64 -9.69 -15.12
CA ASN A 109 13.80 -10.69 -14.06
C ASN A 109 12.53 -10.83 -13.17
N VAL A 110 11.48 -11.42 -13.74
CA VAL A 110 10.31 -11.91 -13.00
C VAL A 110 10.55 -13.34 -12.54
N ASN A 111 10.08 -13.66 -11.33
CA ASN A 111 10.05 -15.03 -10.86
C ASN A 111 8.80 -15.72 -11.39
N THR A 112 8.88 -17.02 -11.59
CA THR A 112 7.77 -17.83 -12.11
C THR A 112 7.50 -19.02 -11.21
N ASP A 113 6.22 -19.35 -11.00
CA ASP A 113 5.75 -20.59 -10.40
C ASP A 113 4.60 -21.16 -11.25
N ILE A 114 4.22 -22.41 -11.03
CA ILE A 114 3.18 -23.09 -11.82
C ILE A 114 2.13 -23.68 -10.89
N PHE A 115 0.85 -23.46 -11.20
CA PHE A 115 -0.28 -24.13 -10.55
C PHE A 115 -0.98 -25.04 -11.55
N ASN A 116 -1.31 -26.27 -11.14
CA ASN A 116 -1.92 -27.26 -12.04
C ASN A 116 -3.47 -27.17 -12.10
N ALA A 117 -4.09 -26.48 -11.13
CA ALA A 117 -5.55 -26.30 -11.12
C ALA A 117 -6.03 -25.10 -10.27
N ALA A 118 -5.12 -24.16 -9.97
CA ALA A 118 -5.34 -23.16 -8.93
C ALA A 118 -5.72 -23.77 -7.56
N ASP A 119 -5.19 -24.95 -7.21
CA ASP A 119 -5.47 -25.57 -5.91
C ASP A 119 -5.09 -24.61 -4.78
N SER A 120 -6.02 -24.37 -3.85
CA SER A 120 -5.80 -23.48 -2.71
C SER A 120 -4.65 -23.94 -1.82
N LYS A 121 -4.29 -25.23 -1.86
CA LYS A 121 -3.09 -25.75 -1.21
C LYS A 121 -1.80 -25.36 -1.94
N GLU A 122 -1.74 -25.50 -3.26
CA GLU A 122 -0.59 -25.05 -4.07
C GLU A 122 -0.37 -23.55 -3.90
N ILE A 123 -1.47 -22.78 -3.90
CA ILE A 123 -1.42 -21.34 -3.66
C ILE A 123 -0.92 -21.06 -2.24
N SER A 124 -1.41 -21.77 -1.22
CA SER A 124 -0.91 -21.63 0.15
C SER A 124 0.59 -21.89 0.23
N ASP A 125 1.06 -22.96 -0.41
CA ASP A 125 2.49 -23.31 -0.43
C ASP A 125 3.31 -22.22 -1.15
N PHE A 126 2.79 -21.66 -2.24
CA PHE A 126 3.38 -20.49 -2.91
C PHE A 126 3.47 -19.28 -1.98
N LEU A 127 2.38 -18.94 -1.28
CA LEU A 127 2.36 -17.80 -0.35
C LEU A 127 3.36 -17.98 0.79
N MET A 128 3.55 -19.21 1.28
CA MET A 128 4.52 -19.51 2.34
C MET A 128 5.97 -19.31 1.91
N LYS A 129 6.29 -19.37 0.60
CA LYS A 129 7.62 -19.07 0.06
C LYS A 129 7.94 -17.57 0.05
N LEU A 130 6.92 -16.70 0.14
CA LEU A 130 7.09 -15.25 0.10
C LEU A 130 7.70 -14.71 1.40
N ASP A 131 8.50 -13.65 1.29
CA ASP A 131 9.10 -13.02 2.45
C ASP A 131 8.03 -12.29 3.29
N SER A 132 8.14 -12.43 4.61
CA SER A 132 7.29 -11.68 5.54
C SER A 132 7.50 -10.17 5.38
N ASN A 133 6.42 -9.40 5.48
CA ASN A 133 6.39 -7.94 5.32
C ASN A 133 6.74 -7.41 3.92
N LYS A 134 6.75 -8.27 2.90
CA LYS A 134 6.90 -7.88 1.51
C LYS A 134 5.58 -7.97 0.76
N THR A 135 5.43 -7.13 -0.25
CA THR A 135 4.30 -7.16 -1.17
C THR A 135 4.79 -7.52 -2.56
N TYR A 136 4.06 -8.41 -3.20
CA TYR A 136 4.37 -8.92 -4.53
C TYR A 136 3.26 -8.53 -5.49
N VAL A 137 3.64 -8.13 -6.69
CA VAL A 137 2.73 -8.07 -7.82
C VAL A 137 2.71 -9.45 -8.46
N VAL A 138 1.52 -9.95 -8.73
CA VAL A 138 1.30 -11.27 -9.33
C VAL A 138 0.40 -11.13 -10.57
N THR A 139 0.76 -11.84 -11.63
CA THR A 139 -0.08 -12.06 -12.81
C THR A 139 -0.25 -13.55 -13.07
N PHE A 140 -1.39 -13.92 -13.62
CA PHE A 140 -1.73 -15.30 -13.95
C PHE A 140 -1.96 -15.42 -15.45
N ASP A 141 -1.22 -16.33 -16.07
CA ASP A 141 -1.37 -16.66 -17.48
C ASP A 141 -1.82 -18.12 -17.60
N LEU A 142 -2.89 -18.35 -18.34
CA LEU A 142 -3.35 -19.67 -18.70
C LEU A 142 -2.52 -20.21 -19.87
N ILE A 143 -1.97 -21.39 -19.66
CA ILE A 143 -1.26 -22.19 -20.65
C ILE A 143 -2.12 -23.41 -20.95
N LEU A 144 -2.52 -23.51 -22.23
CA LEU A 144 -3.37 -24.60 -22.71
C LEU A 144 -2.54 -25.85 -23.05
N ASP A 145 -1.30 -25.64 -23.49
CA ASP A 145 -0.35 -26.67 -23.89
C ASP A 145 1.07 -26.16 -23.55
N TRP A 146 1.78 -26.93 -22.72
CA TRP A 146 3.13 -26.61 -22.29
C TRP A 146 4.17 -26.77 -23.40
N ASP A 147 4.04 -27.78 -24.25
CA ASP A 147 4.97 -28.02 -25.36
C ASP A 147 4.86 -26.87 -26.37
N ALA A 148 3.63 -26.44 -26.67
CA ALA A 148 3.38 -25.28 -27.52
C ALA A 148 3.92 -23.98 -26.90
N TYR A 149 3.74 -23.79 -25.59
CA TYR A 149 4.26 -22.62 -24.88
C TYR A 149 5.79 -22.54 -24.93
N GLU A 150 6.49 -23.67 -24.77
CA GLU A 150 7.96 -23.74 -24.89
C GLU A 150 8.46 -23.40 -26.31
N LEU A 151 7.63 -23.65 -27.34
CA LEU A 151 7.89 -23.25 -28.71
C LEU A 151 7.57 -21.77 -29.00
N GLY A 152 7.08 -21.03 -28.01
CA GLY A 152 6.81 -19.60 -28.08
C GLY A 152 5.38 -19.24 -28.47
N GLU A 153 4.43 -20.19 -28.36
CA GLU A 153 3.02 -19.89 -28.55
C GLU A 153 2.46 -18.95 -27.46
N PRO A 154 1.46 -18.12 -27.79
CA PRO A 154 0.93 -17.14 -26.86
C PRO A 154 0.14 -17.79 -25.73
N SER A 155 0.33 -17.27 -24.51
CA SER A 155 -0.49 -17.60 -23.34
C SER A 155 -1.66 -16.61 -23.18
N LEU A 156 -2.70 -17.02 -22.46
CA LEU A 156 -3.87 -16.18 -22.19
C LEU A 156 -3.76 -15.51 -20.82
N VAL A 157 -3.64 -14.18 -20.78
CA VAL A 157 -3.61 -13.44 -19.52
C VAL A 157 -4.98 -13.49 -18.84
N LEU A 158 -5.06 -14.06 -17.63
CA LEU A 158 -6.33 -14.25 -16.91
C LEU A 158 -6.80 -13.01 -16.16
N SER A 159 -5.87 -12.15 -15.73
CA SER A 159 -6.23 -10.95 -15.00
C SER A 159 -5.21 -9.82 -15.17
N LYS A 160 -5.67 -8.61 -14.85
CA LYS A 160 -4.76 -7.52 -14.50
C LYS A 160 -3.86 -7.92 -13.32
N PRO A 161 -2.70 -7.29 -13.17
CA PRO A 161 -1.80 -7.54 -12.05
C PRO A 161 -2.47 -7.28 -10.70
N ILE A 162 -2.34 -8.24 -9.79
CA ILE A 162 -2.88 -8.17 -8.43
C ILE A 162 -1.76 -8.08 -7.40
N LEU A 163 -2.12 -7.65 -6.20
CA LEU A 163 -1.22 -7.55 -5.06
C LEU A 163 -1.42 -8.71 -4.11
N VAL A 164 -0.31 -9.32 -3.71
CA VAL A 164 -0.30 -10.51 -2.86
C VAL A 164 0.80 -10.37 -1.82
N THR A 165 0.54 -10.91 -0.63
CA THR A 165 1.50 -11.02 0.47
C THR A 165 1.49 -12.44 1.01
N LYS A 166 2.46 -12.79 1.85
CA LYS A 166 2.46 -14.08 2.56
C LYS A 166 1.16 -14.37 3.32
N GLU A 167 0.51 -13.34 3.84
CA GLU A 167 -0.72 -13.46 4.65
C GLU A 167 -2.00 -13.42 3.79
N SER A 168 -1.87 -13.49 2.46
CA SER A 168 -3.02 -13.47 1.58
C SER A 168 -3.88 -14.73 1.71
N HIS A 169 -5.19 -14.60 1.52
CA HIS A 169 -6.11 -15.74 1.66
C HIS A 169 -6.04 -16.67 0.43
N SER A 170 -5.45 -17.86 0.59
CA SER A 170 -5.23 -18.80 -0.53
C SER A 170 -6.52 -19.23 -1.24
N GLN A 171 -7.58 -19.55 -0.48
CA GLN A 171 -8.88 -19.92 -1.07
C GLN A 171 -9.49 -18.80 -1.92
N LEU A 172 -9.37 -17.54 -1.48
CA LEU A 172 -9.90 -16.41 -2.22
C LEU A 172 -9.17 -16.24 -3.57
N ILE A 173 -7.85 -16.45 -3.58
CA ILE A 173 -7.05 -16.40 -4.80
C ILE A 173 -7.40 -17.58 -5.72
N SER A 174 -7.58 -18.78 -5.17
CA SER A 174 -8.05 -19.97 -5.89
C SER A 174 -9.38 -19.68 -6.61
N ASP A 175 -10.39 -19.24 -5.85
CA ASP A 175 -11.72 -18.95 -6.37
C ASP A 175 -11.67 -17.86 -7.47
N PHE A 176 -10.84 -16.82 -7.26
CA PHE A 176 -10.60 -15.77 -8.25
C PHE A 176 -10.00 -16.31 -9.55
N ILE A 177 -8.94 -17.13 -9.47
CA ILE A 177 -8.29 -17.68 -10.66
C ILE A 177 -9.27 -18.58 -11.43
N LEU A 178 -10.04 -19.42 -10.74
CA LEU A 178 -11.05 -20.28 -11.35
C LEU A 178 -12.14 -19.46 -12.05
N GLU A 179 -12.66 -18.40 -11.42
CA GLU A 179 -13.63 -17.51 -12.05
C GLU A 179 -13.09 -16.90 -13.36
N ARG A 180 -11.83 -16.46 -13.35
CA ARG A 180 -11.17 -15.90 -14.53
C ARG A 180 -10.91 -16.94 -15.61
N PHE A 181 -10.50 -18.15 -15.21
CA PHE A 181 -10.33 -19.28 -16.10
C PHE A 181 -11.63 -19.61 -16.84
N TYR A 182 -12.73 -19.81 -16.11
CA TYR A 182 -14.03 -20.10 -16.74
C TYR A 182 -14.50 -18.95 -17.66
N SER A 183 -14.26 -17.70 -17.24
CA SER A 183 -14.56 -16.53 -18.06
C SER A 183 -13.75 -16.51 -19.37
N ALA A 184 -12.46 -16.85 -19.30
CA ALA A 184 -11.60 -16.94 -20.47
C ALA A 184 -12.04 -18.08 -21.40
N CYS A 185 -12.35 -19.26 -20.85
CA CYS A 185 -12.86 -20.37 -21.65
C CYS A 185 -14.10 -20.00 -22.45
N TYR A 186 -15.07 -19.36 -21.78
CA TYR A 186 -16.29 -18.89 -22.42
C TYR A 186 -16.02 -17.80 -23.48
N LEU A 187 -15.19 -16.81 -23.16
CA LEU A 187 -14.92 -15.68 -24.06
C LEU A 187 -14.21 -16.13 -25.36
N TYR A 188 -13.30 -17.09 -25.26
CA TYR A 188 -12.52 -17.59 -26.39
C TYR A 188 -13.15 -18.83 -27.05
N ALA A 189 -14.39 -19.20 -26.66
CA ALA A 189 -15.09 -20.39 -27.15
C ALA A 189 -14.22 -21.66 -27.05
N LEU A 190 -13.44 -21.75 -25.97
CA LEU A 190 -12.66 -22.93 -25.62
C LEU A 190 -13.54 -24.07 -25.10
N ASP A 191 -14.87 -23.91 -25.16
CA ASP A 191 -15.92 -24.90 -24.87
C ASP A 191 -15.77 -26.24 -25.62
N THR A 192 -14.84 -26.31 -26.58
CA THR A 192 -14.47 -27.53 -27.31
C THR A 192 -13.27 -28.28 -26.72
N LEU A 193 -12.62 -27.74 -25.68
CA LEU A 193 -11.74 -28.53 -24.81
C LEU A 193 -12.60 -29.57 -24.11
N ASP A 194 -12.53 -30.78 -24.64
CA ASP A 194 -13.25 -31.97 -24.22
C ASP A 194 -13.21 -32.06 -22.68
N GLU A 195 -14.33 -32.40 -22.04
CA GLU A 195 -14.44 -32.47 -20.56
C GLU A 195 -13.37 -33.38 -19.93
N THR A 196 -12.73 -34.22 -20.74
CA THR A 196 -11.56 -35.05 -20.45
C THR A 196 -10.28 -34.25 -20.24
N VAL A 197 -9.99 -33.20 -21.03
CA VAL A 197 -8.82 -32.30 -20.81
C VAL A 197 -9.04 -31.41 -19.59
N LEU A 198 -10.28 -31.02 -19.33
CA LEU A 198 -10.64 -30.34 -18.08
C LEU A 198 -10.58 -31.27 -16.85
N ARG A 199 -10.65 -32.60 -17.03
CA ARG A 199 -10.57 -33.60 -15.94
C ARG A 199 -9.18 -34.16 -15.75
N ASP A 200 -8.39 -34.24 -16.81
CA ASP A 200 -6.98 -34.58 -16.78
C ASP A 200 -6.20 -33.26 -16.62
N HIS A 201 -6.20 -32.72 -15.40
CA HIS A 201 -5.50 -31.49 -15.00
C HIS A 201 -3.97 -31.53 -15.21
N SER A 202 -3.46 -32.49 -15.96
CA SER A 202 -2.05 -32.74 -16.19
C SER A 202 -1.44 -31.85 -17.28
N GLU A 203 -2.24 -31.33 -18.21
CA GLU A 203 -1.77 -30.51 -19.34
C GLU A 203 -2.12 -29.02 -19.21
N LEU A 204 -3.15 -28.67 -18.43
CA LEU A 204 -3.55 -27.28 -18.18
C LEU A 204 -2.73 -26.69 -17.04
N GLY A 205 -2.06 -25.57 -17.34
CA GLY A 205 -1.19 -24.90 -16.39
C GLY A 205 -1.55 -23.44 -16.20
N ILE A 206 -1.50 -22.96 -14.97
CA ILE A 206 -1.51 -21.54 -14.66
C ILE A 206 -0.08 -21.12 -14.35
N LEU A 207 0.52 -20.36 -15.26
CA LEU A 207 1.80 -19.72 -15.04
C LEU A 207 1.59 -18.49 -14.16
N VAL A 208 2.25 -18.50 -13.02
CA VAL A 208 2.27 -17.41 -12.06
C VAL A 208 3.53 -16.62 -12.28
N ARG A 209 3.42 -15.36 -12.63
CA ARG A 209 4.58 -14.45 -12.69
C ARG A 209 4.48 -13.48 -11.53
N PHE A 210 5.56 -13.35 -10.76
CA PHE A 210 5.55 -12.51 -9.58
C PHE A 210 6.85 -11.76 -9.36
N LYS A 211 6.74 -10.59 -8.73
CA LYS A 211 7.89 -9.78 -8.35
C LYS A 211 7.60 -8.94 -7.11
N GLU A 212 8.59 -8.85 -6.22
CA GLU A 212 8.53 -7.94 -5.08
C GLU A 212 8.43 -6.50 -5.58
N ILE A 213 7.52 -5.74 -5.00
CA ILE A 213 7.45 -4.30 -5.18
C ILE A 213 7.61 -3.58 -3.85
N ASN A 214 8.22 -2.41 -3.92
CA ASN A 214 8.27 -1.52 -2.77
C ASN A 214 7.19 -0.45 -2.91
N LEU A 215 6.06 -0.68 -2.25
CA LEU A 215 4.94 0.26 -2.23
C LEU A 215 5.27 1.58 -1.49
N PHE A 216 6.43 1.68 -0.82
CA PHE A 216 6.75 2.78 0.09
C PHE A 216 7.85 3.73 -0.40
N TRP A 217 8.27 3.66 -1.66
CA TRP A 217 9.28 4.58 -2.20
C TRP A 217 8.65 5.73 -2.99
N LYS A 218 8.39 6.82 -2.27
CA LYS A 218 8.49 8.21 -2.74
C LYS A 218 8.87 9.10 -1.56
#